data_AF-A0A8S0VMF4-F1
#
_entry.id   AF-A0A8S0VMF4-F1
#
_cell.length_a   1.000
_cell.length_b   1.000
_cell.length_c   1.000
_cell.angle_alpha   90.00
_cell.angle_beta   90.00
_cell.angle_gamma   90.00
#
_symmetry.space_group_name_H-M   'P 1'
#
loop_
_entity.id
_entity.type
_entity.pdbx_description
1 polymer ?
#
loop_
_entity_poly.entity_id
_entity_poly.type
_entity_poly.pdbx_seq_one_letter_code
_entity_poly.pdbx_strand_id
1 'polypeptide(L)'
;MSLLHVSTHSLIVGDHCVGQGSALLDITSGGNMSDYFRTTYKFMDLSPHVLIPMHGRVNMWPKHMLCGYLKNRRNRESTILKAIKGGGKTLFDIVAYTYADVDSNLWLPAASNVRLHVDHLAQQDKFPKVALVYLSSLIFACPILHTLFFMSYFAFLYVYAFVLCKL
;
A
#
# COMPACT_ATOMS: atom_id res chain seq x y z
N MET A 1 9.95 -1.94 9.70
CA MET A 1 11.17 -2.42 10.38
C MET A 1 11.67 -3.65 9.64
N SER A 2 12.98 -3.82 9.45
CA SER A 2 13.59 -4.99 8.79
C SER A 2 14.89 -5.36 9.46
N LEU A 3 15.29 -6.63 9.38
CA LEU A 3 16.50 -7.16 10.02
C LEU A 3 17.36 -7.89 8.98
N LEU A 4 18.62 -7.49 8.83
CA LEU A 4 19.60 -8.16 7.97
C LEU A 4 20.46 -9.10 8.82
N HIS A 5 20.44 -10.40 8.49
CA HIS A 5 21.36 -11.36 9.05
C HIS A 5 22.67 -11.34 8.24
N VAL A 6 23.73 -10.79 8.83
CA VAL A 6 24.98 -10.46 8.11
C VAL A 6 25.69 -11.68 7.54
N SER A 7 25.73 -12.80 8.28
CA SER A 7 26.51 -13.98 7.85
C SER A 7 25.89 -14.73 6.68
N THR A 8 24.55 -14.86 6.63
CA THR A 8 23.85 -15.51 5.51
C THR A 8 23.37 -14.52 4.45
N HIS A 9 23.52 -13.22 4.72
CA HIS A 9 23.01 -12.14 3.89
C HIS A 9 21.50 -12.26 3.61
N SER A 10 20.74 -12.69 4.63
CA SER A 10 19.29 -12.89 4.55
C SER A 10 18.56 -11.71 5.17
N LEU A 11 17.55 -11.20 4.49
CA LEU A 11 16.79 -10.03 4.93
C LEU A 11 15.38 -10.43 5.37
N ILE A 12 15.07 -10.19 6.64
CA ILE A 12 13.73 -10.32 7.21
C ILE A 12 13.02 -8.98 7.03
N VAL A 13 11.95 -8.96 6.22
CA VAL A 13 11.27 -7.72 5.80
C VAL A 13 9.92 -7.49 6.48
N GLY A 14 9.44 -8.44 7.29
CA GLY A 14 8.13 -8.35 7.93
C GLY A 14 7.01 -8.23 6.89
N ASP A 15 6.09 -7.28 7.11
CA ASP A 15 4.97 -6.98 6.21
C ASP A 15 5.32 -6.00 5.07
N HIS A 16 6.59 -5.60 4.92
CA HIS A 16 6.98 -4.70 3.82
C HIS A 16 6.75 -5.35 2.44
N CYS A 17 6.94 -6.67 2.38
CA CYS A 17 6.55 -7.52 1.26
C CYS A 17 5.86 -8.77 1.81
N VAL A 18 4.91 -9.31 1.05
CA VAL A 18 4.26 -10.61 1.29
C VAL A 18 4.53 -11.54 0.11
N GLY A 19 4.57 -12.85 0.38
CA GLY A 19 4.94 -13.86 -0.62
C GLY A 19 3.95 -13.98 -1.78
N GLN A 20 2.69 -13.60 -1.59
CA GLN A 20 1.67 -13.53 -2.62
C GLN A 20 0.82 -12.28 -2.41
N GLY A 21 0.49 -11.58 -3.49
CA GLY A 21 -0.31 -10.36 -3.40
C GLY A 21 0.53 -9.11 -3.16
N SER A 22 -0.07 -8.14 -2.47
CA SER A 22 0.58 -6.89 -2.05
C SER A 22 0.20 -6.57 -0.62
N ALA A 23 1.17 -6.09 0.15
CA ALA A 23 0.95 -5.64 1.50
C ALA A 23 0.02 -4.42 1.57
N LEU A 24 -0.75 -4.31 2.64
CA LEU A 24 -1.50 -3.10 2.96
C LEU A 24 -0.60 -2.18 3.80
N LEU A 25 -0.47 -0.91 3.41
CA LEU A 25 0.18 0.08 4.28
C LEU A 25 -0.86 0.71 5.20
N ASP A 26 -0.57 0.67 6.50
CA ASP A 26 -1.42 1.28 7.52
C ASP A 26 -1.11 2.77 7.66
N ILE A 27 -2.11 3.59 7.32
CA ILE A 27 -2.05 5.05 7.46
C ILE A 27 -2.16 5.51 8.92
N THR A 28 -2.83 4.73 9.78
CA THR A 28 -3.08 5.11 11.19
C THR A 28 -1.82 5.02 12.03
N SER A 29 -0.96 4.05 11.73
CA SER A 29 0.39 3.92 12.32
C SER A 29 1.45 4.82 11.67
N GLY A 30 1.05 5.77 10.81
CA GLY A 30 1.96 6.72 10.15
C GLY A 30 2.66 6.18 8.90
N GLY A 31 2.08 5.19 8.21
CA GLY A 31 2.61 4.68 6.95
C GLY A 31 2.73 5.78 5.89
N ASN A 32 3.84 5.78 5.15
CA ASN A 32 4.11 6.75 4.09
C ASN A 32 4.66 6.04 2.84
N MET A 33 4.10 6.35 1.67
CA MET A 33 4.51 5.70 0.43
C MET A 33 5.91 6.14 -0.03
N SER A 34 6.33 7.38 0.23
CA SER A 34 7.71 7.85 -0.01
C SER A 34 8.73 7.02 0.79
N ASP A 35 8.39 6.71 2.04
CA ASP A 35 9.22 5.91 2.93
C ASP A 35 9.26 4.44 2.50
N TYR A 36 8.12 3.93 2.02
CA TYR A 36 8.04 2.60 1.42
C TYR A 36 8.94 2.46 0.21
N PHE A 37 8.86 3.39 -0.75
CA PHE A 37 9.72 3.40 -1.94
C PHE A 37 11.19 3.47 -1.53
N ARG A 38 11.56 4.42 -0.67
CA ARG A 38 12.93 4.60 -0.19
C ARG A 38 13.48 3.34 0.48
N THR A 39 12.68 2.71 1.33
CA THR A 39 13.05 1.47 2.02
C THR A 39 13.21 0.30 1.04
N THR A 40 12.33 0.21 0.04
CA THR A 40 12.43 -0.82 -1.02
C THR A 40 13.68 -0.65 -1.86
N TYR A 41 14.08 0.58 -2.22
CA TYR A 41 15.36 0.83 -2.90
C TYR A 41 16.54 0.42 -2.03
N LYS A 42 16.54 0.77 -0.74
CA LYS A 42 17.59 0.32 0.20
C LYS A 42 17.70 -1.20 0.23
N PHE A 43 16.60 -1.93 0.21
CA PHE A 43 16.64 -3.40 0.17
C PHE A 43 17.23 -3.94 -1.13
N MET A 44 17.02 -3.26 -2.26
CA MET A 44 17.68 -3.62 -3.52
C MET A 44 19.16 -3.31 -3.48
N ASP A 45 19.56 -2.17 -2.92
CA ASP A 45 20.96 -1.77 -2.79
C ASP A 45 21.72 -2.74 -1.87
N LEU A 46 21.08 -3.20 -0.79
CA LEU A 46 21.62 -4.25 0.09
C LEU A 46 21.84 -5.58 -0.63
N SER A 47 21.20 -5.84 -1.77
CA SER A 47 21.36 -7.07 -2.56
C SER A 47 21.30 -8.38 -1.74
N PRO A 48 20.26 -8.59 -0.88
CA PRO A 48 20.17 -9.79 -0.05
C PRO A 48 20.04 -11.06 -0.91
N HIS A 49 20.55 -12.17 -0.41
CA HIS A 49 20.43 -13.48 -1.07
C HIS A 49 19.03 -14.06 -0.93
N VAL A 50 18.38 -13.79 0.21
CA VAL A 50 17.07 -14.34 0.58
C VAL A 50 16.24 -13.26 1.24
N LEU A 51 14.95 -13.23 0.92
CA LEU A 51 13.99 -12.30 1.49
C LEU A 51 12.89 -13.08 2.23
N ILE A 52 12.74 -12.80 3.51
CA ILE A 52 11.88 -13.52 4.44
C ILE A 52 10.71 -12.60 4.83
N PRO A 53 9.55 -12.73 4.18
CA PRO A 53 8.35 -11.99 4.56
C PRO A 53 7.69 -12.59 5.80
N MET A 54 6.89 -11.81 6.52
CA MET A 54 6.06 -12.30 7.64
C MET A 54 4.89 -13.17 7.14
N HIS A 55 4.42 -12.93 5.91
CA HIS A 55 3.38 -13.70 5.27
C HIS A 55 3.84 -14.30 3.95
N GLY A 56 3.51 -15.58 3.73
CA GLY A 56 3.86 -16.33 2.53
C GLY A 56 5.21 -17.04 2.62
N ARG A 57 5.69 -17.54 1.48
CA ARG A 57 6.93 -18.33 1.41
C ARG A 57 8.15 -17.42 1.34
N VAL A 58 9.27 -17.94 1.87
CA VAL A 58 10.59 -17.34 1.68
C VAL A 58 10.91 -17.21 0.20
N ASN A 59 11.45 -16.05 -0.20
CA ASN A 59 11.76 -15.73 -1.58
C ASN A 59 13.28 -15.80 -1.83
N MET A 60 13.66 -16.64 -2.81
CA MET A 60 15.06 -16.84 -3.23
C MET A 60 15.49 -15.94 -4.40
N TRP A 61 14.61 -15.06 -4.88
CA TRP A 61 14.90 -14.06 -5.90
C TRP A 61 14.52 -12.64 -5.43
N PRO A 62 15.17 -12.10 -4.39
CA PRO A 62 14.75 -10.85 -3.74
C PRO A 62 14.62 -9.67 -4.69
N LYS A 63 15.57 -9.51 -5.61
CA LYS A 63 15.55 -8.43 -6.62
C LYS A 63 14.29 -8.49 -7.49
N HIS A 64 13.89 -9.69 -7.92
CA HIS A 64 12.69 -9.87 -8.75
C HIS A 64 11.43 -9.49 -7.97
N MET A 65 11.30 -9.97 -6.73
CA MET A 65 10.18 -9.62 -5.87
C MET A 65 10.11 -8.10 -5.61
N LEU A 66 11.20 -7.48 -5.18
CA LEU A 66 11.26 -6.04 -4.90
C LEU A 66 10.93 -5.20 -6.14
N CYS A 67 11.47 -5.56 -7.31
CA CYS A 67 11.12 -4.90 -8.57
C CYS A 67 9.63 -5.04 -8.91
N GLY A 68 9.04 -6.22 -8.68
CA GLY A 68 7.61 -6.46 -8.85
C GLY A 68 6.77 -5.54 -7.97
N TYR A 69 7.13 -5.41 -6.69
CA TYR A 69 6.46 -4.50 -5.74
C TYR A 69 6.55 -3.04 -6.18
N LEU A 70 7.74 -2.58 -6.59
CA LEU A 70 7.93 -1.22 -7.10
C LEU A 70 7.09 -0.95 -8.35
N LYS A 71 7.10 -1.87 -9.31
CA LYS A 71 6.31 -1.78 -10.54
C LYS A 71 4.83 -1.69 -10.21
N ASN A 72 4.34 -2.56 -9.33
CA ASN A 72 2.96 -2.60 -8.94
C ASN A 72 2.48 -1.28 -8.30
N ARG A 73 3.27 -0.73 -7.37
CA ARG A 73 2.96 0.56 -6.72
C ARG A 73 2.95 1.72 -7.72
N ARG A 74 3.91 1.76 -8.65
CA ARG A 74 3.96 2.78 -9.71
C ARG A 74 2.79 2.64 -10.70
N ASN A 75 2.40 1.42 -11.06
CA ASN A 75 1.23 1.18 -11.90
C ASN A 75 -0.04 1.72 -11.24
N ARG A 76 -0.20 1.47 -9.93
CA ARG A 76 -1.32 2.01 -9.16
C ARG A 76 -1.34 3.54 -9.14
N GLU A 77 -0.19 4.18 -8.95
CA GLU A 77 -0.07 5.64 -9.06
C GLU A 77 -0.45 6.16 -10.45
N SER A 78 -0.06 5.45 -11.51
CA SER A 78 -0.47 5.79 -12.87
C SER A 78 -1.99 5.69 -13.05
N THR A 79 -2.62 4.63 -12.54
CA THR A 79 -4.08 4.44 -12.59
C THR A 79 -4.82 5.52 -11.81
N ILE A 80 -4.34 5.87 -10.60
CA ILE A 80 -4.89 6.95 -9.78
C ILE A 80 -4.78 8.29 -10.52
N LEU A 81 -3.63 8.56 -11.15
CA LEU A 81 -3.44 9.79 -11.94
C LEU A 81 -4.39 9.85 -13.13
N LYS A 82 -4.65 8.72 -13.81
CA LYS A 82 -5.65 8.63 -14.89
C LYS A 82 -7.05 8.91 -14.37
N ALA A 83 -7.43 8.35 -13.21
CA ALA A 83 -8.74 8.58 -12.60
C ALA A 83 -8.98 10.08 -12.33
N ILE A 84 -7.96 10.75 -11.77
CA ILE A 84 -8.07 12.17 -11.40
C ILE A 84 -8.08 13.06 -12.65
N LYS A 85 -7.21 12.80 -13.64
CA LYS A 85 -7.24 13.50 -14.93
C LYS A 85 -8.54 13.27 -15.71
N GLY A 86 -9.16 12.11 -15.52
CA GLY A 86 -10.47 11.77 -16.07
C GLY A 86 -11.65 12.46 -15.37
N GLY A 87 -11.40 13.30 -14.37
CA GLY A 87 -12.43 14.10 -13.69
C GLY A 87 -12.91 13.52 -12.35
N GLY A 88 -12.26 12.48 -11.82
CA GLY A 88 -12.56 11.98 -10.47
C GLY A 88 -12.26 13.06 -9.42
N LYS A 89 -13.29 13.45 -8.64
CA LYS A 89 -13.19 14.54 -7.65
C LYS A 89 -13.14 14.02 -6.21
N THR A 90 -13.68 12.83 -5.97
CA THR A 90 -13.75 12.24 -4.64
C THR A 90 -12.83 11.02 -4.51
N LEU A 91 -12.45 10.69 -3.28
CA LEU A 91 -11.71 9.46 -2.99
C LEU A 91 -12.46 8.22 -3.48
N PHE A 92 -13.80 8.23 -3.36
CA PHE A 92 -14.64 7.15 -3.82
C PHE A 92 -14.58 6.97 -5.34
N ASP A 93 -14.62 8.06 -6.12
CA ASP A 93 -14.48 7.99 -7.60
C ASP A 93 -13.15 7.36 -8.00
N ILE A 94 -12.07 7.75 -7.32
CA ILE A 94 -10.72 7.25 -7.59
C ILE A 94 -10.61 5.76 -7.23
N VAL A 95 -11.18 5.35 -6.09
CA VAL A 95 -11.21 3.95 -5.65
C VAL A 95 -12.04 3.12 -6.61
N ALA A 96 -13.25 3.56 -6.96
CA ALA A 96 -14.14 2.89 -7.90
C ALA A 96 -13.48 2.69 -9.26
N TYR A 97 -12.72 3.67 -9.75
CA TYR A 97 -11.95 3.53 -11.00
C TYR A 97 -10.74 2.60 -10.84
N THR A 98 -9.96 2.76 -9.77
CA THR A 98 -8.69 2.04 -9.57
C THR A 98 -8.90 0.57 -9.24
N TYR A 99 -9.99 0.26 -8.54
CA TYR A 99 -10.34 -1.06 -8.03
C TYR A 99 -11.68 -1.56 -8.58
N ALA A 100 -12.04 -1.15 -9.80
CA ALA A 100 -13.35 -1.44 -10.42
C ALA A 100 -13.75 -2.92 -10.38
N ASP A 101 -12.82 -3.83 -10.66
CA ASP A 101 -13.05 -5.29 -10.61
C ASP A 101 -12.62 -5.95 -9.28
N VAL A 102 -12.33 -5.17 -8.23
CA VAL A 102 -12.20 -5.69 -6.85
C VAL A 102 -13.57 -5.60 -6.17
N ASP A 103 -13.92 -6.62 -5.38
CA ASP A 103 -15.13 -6.58 -4.54
C ASP A 103 -15.18 -5.31 -3.68
N SER A 104 -16.33 -4.63 -3.75
CA SER A 104 -16.68 -3.43 -2.99
C SER A 104 -16.44 -3.52 -1.47
N ASN A 105 -16.53 -4.71 -0.88
CA ASN A 105 -16.23 -4.94 0.55
C ASN A 105 -14.79 -4.57 0.92
N LEU A 106 -13.91 -4.48 -0.07
CA LEU A 106 -12.47 -4.27 0.07
C LEU A 106 -12.08 -2.83 -0.30
N TRP A 107 -13.07 -2.02 -0.69
CA TRP A 107 -12.83 -0.64 -1.10
C TRP A 107 -12.48 0.28 0.07
N LEU A 108 -13.00 0.01 1.27
CA LEU A 108 -12.64 0.76 2.48
C LEU A 108 -11.13 0.68 2.79
N PRO A 109 -10.51 -0.51 2.92
CA PRO A 109 -9.06 -0.60 3.11
C PRO A 109 -8.28 -0.13 1.88
N ALA A 110 -8.82 -0.30 0.67
CA ALA A 110 -8.20 0.19 -0.55
C ALA A 110 -8.15 1.73 -0.61
N ALA A 111 -9.18 2.41 -0.11
CA ALA A 111 -9.26 3.88 -0.05
C ALA A 111 -8.13 4.47 0.79
N SER A 112 -7.82 3.86 1.94
CA SER A 112 -6.67 4.25 2.77
C SER A 112 -5.36 4.13 2.01
N ASN A 113 -5.17 3.09 1.17
CA ASN A 113 -3.98 2.96 0.33
C ASN A 113 -3.95 3.95 -0.84
N VAL A 114 -5.10 4.27 -1.45
CA VAL A 114 -5.18 5.32 -2.48
C VAL A 114 -4.72 6.65 -1.91
N ARG A 115 -5.16 6.98 -0.69
CA ARG A 115 -4.75 8.22 -0.02
C ARG A 115 -3.23 8.34 0.10
N LEU A 116 -2.55 7.28 0.56
CA LEU A 116 -1.08 7.26 0.65
C LEU A 116 -0.38 7.50 -0.69
N HIS A 117 -0.93 6.95 -1.77
CA HIS A 117 -0.42 7.18 -3.11
C HIS A 117 -0.67 8.60 -3.61
N VAL A 118 -1.85 9.17 -3.33
CA VAL A 118 -2.17 10.57 -3.66
C VAL A 118 -1.23 11.53 -2.91
N ASP A 119 -1.01 11.30 -1.62
CA ASP A 119 -0.09 12.11 -0.81
C ASP A 119 1.34 12.07 -1.35
N HIS A 120 1.80 10.89 -1.78
CA HIS A 120 3.12 10.75 -2.41
C HIS A 120 3.21 11.44 -3.77
N LEU A 121 2.19 11.35 -4.62
CA LEU A 121 2.16 12.07 -5.89
C LEU A 121 2.11 13.59 -5.70
N ALA A 122 1.43 14.06 -4.65
CA ALA A 122 1.40 15.48 -4.29
C ALA A 122 2.78 15.99 -3.84
N GLN A 123 3.55 15.19 -3.10
CA GLN A 123 4.94 15.52 -2.73
C GLN A 123 5.90 15.60 -3.92
N GLN A 124 5.58 14.92 -5.04
CA GLN A 124 6.41 14.92 -6.25
C GLN A 124 6.08 16.08 -7.22
N ASP A 125 5.25 17.06 -6.80
CA ASP A 125 4.71 18.13 -7.65
C ASP A 125 4.00 17.64 -8.93
N LYS A 126 3.60 16.36 -8.95
CA LYS A 126 2.84 15.77 -10.08
C LYS A 126 1.35 16.11 -10.04
N PHE A 127 0.94 16.94 -9.06
CA PHE A 127 -0.43 17.39 -8.85
C PHE A 127 -0.56 18.92 -8.80
N PRO A 128 -1.57 19.51 -9.46
CA PRO A 128 -2.01 20.85 -9.11
C PRO A 128 -2.60 20.85 -7.69
N LYS A 129 -2.10 21.73 -6.82
CA LYS A 129 -2.42 21.84 -5.37
C LYS A 129 -3.92 21.95 -5.00
N VAL A 130 -4.81 22.10 -5.98
CA VAL A 130 -6.23 22.46 -5.82
C VAL A 130 -7.13 21.29 -5.40
N ALA A 131 -6.69 20.02 -5.54
CA ALA A 131 -7.52 18.86 -5.21
C ALA A 131 -7.44 18.39 -3.74
N LEU A 132 -6.51 18.92 -2.93
CA LEU A 132 -6.26 18.45 -1.56
C LEU A 132 -7.33 18.88 -0.54
N VAL A 133 -8.18 19.85 -0.88
CA VAL A 133 -9.16 20.44 0.07
C VAL A 133 -10.33 19.50 0.39
N TYR A 134 -10.61 18.48 -0.43
CA TYR A 134 -11.78 17.60 -0.24
C TYR A 134 -11.49 16.27 0.49
N LEU A 135 -10.23 15.98 0.83
CA LEU A 135 -9.81 14.69 1.42
C LEU A 135 -9.72 14.70 2.95
N SER A 136 -9.81 15.86 3.60
CA SER A 136 -9.72 15.98 5.06
C SER A 136 -11.06 15.68 5.78
N SER A 137 -12.19 15.70 5.07
CA SER A 137 -13.52 15.80 5.70
C SER A 137 -14.27 14.47 5.89
N LEU A 138 -13.82 13.36 5.28
CA LEU A 138 -14.64 12.13 5.20
C LEU A 138 -14.38 11.08 6.29
N ILE A 139 -13.39 11.25 7.17
CA ILE A 139 -13.13 10.29 8.26
C ILE A 139 -13.93 10.61 9.53
N PHE A 140 -14.50 11.82 9.67
CA PHE A 140 -15.17 12.24 10.91
C PHE A 140 -16.70 12.18 10.92
N ALA A 141 -17.36 11.66 9.87
CA ALA A 141 -18.83 11.76 9.73
C ALA A 141 -19.59 10.43 9.86
N CYS A 142 -19.07 9.41 10.56
CA CYS A 142 -19.87 8.23 10.90
C CYS A 142 -19.77 7.90 12.40
N PRO A 143 -20.75 8.30 13.23
CA PRO A 143 -20.74 8.03 14.67
C PRO A 143 -21.03 6.57 15.07
N ILE A 144 -21.20 5.64 14.12
CA ILE A 144 -21.86 4.34 14.40
C ILE A 144 -20.87 3.18 14.61
N LEU A 145 -19.56 3.34 14.35
CA LEU A 145 -18.61 2.22 14.42
C LEU A 145 -17.57 2.29 15.55
N HIS A 146 -17.86 2.99 16.65
CA HIS A 146 -16.89 3.18 17.73
C HIS A 146 -16.85 2.05 18.79
N THR A 147 -17.68 1.01 18.68
CA THR A 147 -17.87 0.04 19.79
C THR A 147 -17.48 -1.41 19.50
N LEU A 148 -16.93 -1.73 18.33
CA LEU A 148 -16.47 -3.10 18.01
C LEU A 148 -14.98 -3.20 17.66
N PHE A 149 -14.22 -2.13 17.87
CA PHE A 149 -12.87 -1.97 17.33
C PHE A 149 -11.73 -2.43 18.26
N PHE A 150 -11.95 -3.42 19.13
CA PHE A 150 -10.92 -3.82 20.10
C PHE A 150 -10.51 -5.30 20.13
N MET A 151 -11.14 -6.22 19.39
CA MET A 151 -10.83 -7.66 19.53
C MET A 151 -10.86 -8.44 18.19
N SER A 152 -10.20 -7.97 17.12
CA SER A 152 -9.92 -8.82 15.93
C SER A 152 -8.89 -8.28 14.92
N TYR A 153 -8.00 -7.36 15.31
CA TYR A 153 -7.05 -6.72 14.38
C TYR A 153 -6.13 -7.72 13.64
N PHE A 154 -5.79 -8.85 14.26
CA PHE A 154 -4.93 -9.88 13.68
C PHE A 154 -5.61 -10.79 12.64
N ALA A 155 -6.92 -11.02 12.77
CA ALA A 155 -7.67 -11.83 11.80
C ALA A 155 -8.12 -11.00 10.59
N PHE A 156 -8.29 -9.69 10.77
CA PHE A 156 -8.62 -8.76 9.69
C PHE A 156 -7.53 -8.77 8.61
N LEU A 157 -6.25 -8.56 8.95
CA LEU A 157 -5.14 -8.52 7.98
C LEU A 157 -5.02 -9.75 7.05
N TYR A 158 -5.42 -10.93 7.53
CA TYR A 158 -5.28 -12.18 6.77
C TYR A 158 -6.18 -12.24 5.53
N VAL A 159 -7.36 -11.63 5.57
CA VAL A 159 -8.32 -11.60 4.45
C VAL A 159 -7.98 -10.48 3.46
N TYR A 160 -7.44 -9.35 3.93
CA TYR A 160 -7.20 -8.16 3.07
C TYR A 160 -5.84 -8.17 2.35
N ALA A 161 -4.84 -8.91 2.84
CA ALA A 161 -3.55 -9.06 2.16
C ALA A 161 -3.67 -9.71 0.76
N PHE A 162 -4.76 -10.46 0.53
CA PHE A 162 -5.00 -11.16 -0.74
C PHE A 162 -5.68 -10.29 -1.80
N VAL A 163 -6.47 -9.29 -1.43
CA VAL A 163 -7.48 -8.75 -2.36
C VAL A 163 -7.14 -7.39 -2.95
N LEU A 164 -6.05 -6.77 -2.53
CA LEU A 164 -5.51 -5.67 -3.31
C LEU A 164 -4.95 -6.15 -4.65
N CYS A 165 -4.84 -7.47 -4.87
CA CYS A 165 -4.28 -8.21 -6.02
C CYS A 165 -5.23 -8.37 -7.21
N LYS A 166 -5.76 -7.26 -7.69
CA LYS A 166 -5.97 -7.10 -9.14
C LYS A 166 -4.69 -6.63 -9.85
N LEU A 167 -3.55 -7.10 -9.33
CA LEU A 167 -2.23 -6.47 -9.42
C LEU A 167 -1.29 -7.18 -10.37
#